data_AF-A0A960YP12-F1
#
_entry.id   AF-A0A960YP12-F1
#
_cell.length_a   1.000
_cell.length_b   1.000
_cell.length_c   1.000
_cell.angle_alpha   90.00
_cell.angle_beta   90.00
_cell.angle_gamma   90.00
#
_symmetry.space_group_name_H-M   'P 1'
#
loop_
_entity.id
_entity.type
_entity.pdbx_description
1 polymer ?
#
loop_
_entity_poly.entity_id
_entity_poly.type
_entity_poly.pdbx_seq_one_letter_code
_entity_poly.pdbx_strand_id
1 'polypeptide(L)'
;ALASVAMDINIPQPDQVGPIVAAAVLGKAGAVLIFVVIFSALASSLDSLLAATSDLLLEDVYKRHIKPNATPQNMRKAATIVTLLLGVVTWMICLPRISDLARMLHFTGALVASTIWPIVAGLYWRRTNRYGAAAAMVLGSALGLVSYFTVGFYVAALSGAAVSFLITVITTLVWPQEFSWDSLHEKEDVEEQ
;
A
#
# COMPACT_ATOMS: atom_id res chain seq x y z
N ALA A 1 1.99 -25.24 8.90
CA ALA A 1 1.89 -25.42 10.36
C ALA A 1 1.67 -26.89 10.73
N LEU A 2 0.61 -27.55 10.23
CA LEU A 2 0.39 -28.97 10.52
C LEU A 2 1.51 -29.89 10.00
N ALA A 3 2.00 -29.63 8.78
CA ALA A 3 3.11 -30.39 8.19
C ALA A 3 4.45 -30.21 8.91
N SER A 4 4.71 -29.04 9.51
CA SER A 4 5.96 -28.80 10.25
C SER A 4 5.97 -29.48 11.62
N VAL A 5 4.80 -29.55 12.28
CA VAL A 5 4.61 -30.31 13.52
C VAL A 5 4.76 -31.81 13.29
N ALA A 6 4.28 -32.32 12.15
CA ALA A 6 4.44 -33.73 11.78
C ALA A 6 5.88 -34.13 11.43
N MET A 7 6.73 -33.17 11.03
CA MET A 7 8.12 -33.41 10.61
C MET A 7 9.16 -33.01 11.67
N ASP A 8 8.74 -32.61 12.88
CA ASP A 8 9.61 -32.15 13.99
C ASP A 8 10.63 -31.05 13.58
N ILE A 9 10.24 -30.18 12.65
CA ILE A 9 11.12 -29.11 12.16
C ILE A 9 11.00 -27.91 13.09
N ASN A 10 12.12 -27.48 13.69
CA ASN A 10 12.18 -26.25 14.47
C ASN A 10 12.04 -25.03 13.55
N ILE A 11 10.95 -24.27 13.71
CA ILE A 11 10.66 -23.09 12.91
C ILE A 11 10.87 -21.84 13.76
N PRO A 12 11.87 -21.00 13.45
CA PRO A 12 12.15 -19.79 14.23
C PRO A 12 11.05 -18.74 14.13
N GLN A 13 10.34 -18.68 13.00
CA GLN A 13 9.31 -17.69 12.74
C GLN A 13 8.15 -18.21 11.87
N PRO A 14 6.90 -17.78 12.14
CA PRO A 14 5.71 -18.27 11.43
C PRO A 14 5.76 -18.09 9.90
N ASP A 15 6.41 -17.04 9.43
CA ASP A 15 6.44 -16.68 8.00
C ASP A 15 7.36 -17.60 7.17
N GLN A 16 8.26 -18.33 7.82
CA GLN A 16 9.24 -19.19 7.17
C GLN A 16 8.73 -20.63 6.96
N VAL A 17 7.52 -20.94 7.47
CA VAL A 17 6.95 -22.30 7.43
C VAL A 17 6.81 -22.80 6.00
N GLY A 18 6.27 -21.99 5.09
CA GLY A 18 6.03 -22.37 3.70
C GLY A 18 7.32 -22.80 2.98
N PRO A 19 8.33 -21.90 2.88
CA PRO A 19 9.59 -22.21 2.23
C PRO A 19 10.34 -23.39 2.88
N ILE A 20 10.40 -23.45 4.22
CA ILE A 20 11.15 -24.50 4.94
C ILE A 20 10.51 -25.87 4.74
N VAL A 21 9.19 -25.97 4.87
CA VAL A 21 8.48 -27.24 4.68
C VAL A 21 8.60 -27.71 3.23
N ALA A 22 8.45 -26.82 2.27
CA ALA A 22 8.54 -27.16 0.86
C ALA A 22 9.97 -27.59 0.47
N ALA A 23 11.00 -26.93 1.02
CA ALA A 23 12.39 -27.33 0.85
C ALA A 23 12.70 -28.70 1.50
N ALA A 24 12.12 -28.98 2.67
CA ALA A 24 12.32 -30.26 3.36
C ALA A 24 11.73 -31.45 2.59
N VAL A 25 10.56 -31.28 1.97
CA VAL A 25 9.89 -32.34 1.19
C VAL A 25 10.62 -32.64 -0.13
N LEU A 26 11.17 -31.63 -0.79
CA LEU A 26 11.77 -31.77 -2.13
C LEU A 26 13.25 -32.19 -2.11
N GLY A 27 13.90 -32.23 -0.94
CA GLY A 27 15.34 -32.50 -0.81
C GLY A 27 16.23 -31.36 -1.33
N LYS A 28 17.55 -31.59 -1.39
CA LYS A 28 18.55 -30.53 -1.64
C LYS A 28 18.35 -29.80 -2.97
N ALA A 29 18.05 -30.52 -4.04
CA ALA A 29 17.88 -29.92 -5.37
C ALA A 29 16.63 -29.04 -5.45
N GLY A 30 15.51 -29.47 -4.88
CA GLY A 30 14.30 -28.66 -4.90
C GLY A 30 14.28 -27.54 -3.86
N ALA A 31 15.06 -27.63 -2.77
CA ALA A 31 15.30 -26.49 -1.88
C ALA A 31 15.93 -25.30 -2.63
N VAL A 32 16.92 -25.56 -3.49
CA VAL A 32 17.53 -24.52 -4.35
C VAL A 32 16.52 -23.96 -5.35
N LEU A 33 15.72 -24.82 -5.97
CA LEU A 33 14.69 -24.38 -6.91
C LEU A 33 13.65 -23.47 -6.24
N ILE A 34 13.13 -23.86 -5.07
CA ILE A 34 12.16 -23.06 -4.31
C ILE A 34 12.77 -21.72 -3.89
N PHE A 35 14.03 -21.71 -3.45
CA PHE A 35 14.72 -20.47 -3.13
C PHE A 35 14.74 -19.51 -4.33
N VAL A 36 15.12 -20.00 -5.53
CA VAL A 36 15.14 -19.19 -6.76
C VAL A 36 13.75 -18.68 -7.12
N VAL A 37 12.72 -19.54 -7.05
CA VAL A 37 11.34 -19.17 -7.37
C VAL A 37 10.82 -18.08 -6.43
N ILE A 38 10.98 -18.26 -5.13
CA ILE A 38 10.51 -17.29 -4.12
C ILE A 38 11.28 -15.99 -4.25
N PHE A 39 12.61 -16.05 -4.40
CA PHE A 39 13.43 -14.86 -4.55
C PHE A 39 13.05 -14.07 -5.82
N SER A 40 12.84 -14.76 -6.94
CA SER A 40 12.39 -14.14 -8.19
C SER A 40 11.01 -13.48 -8.06
N ALA A 41 10.05 -14.17 -7.43
CA ALA A 41 8.71 -13.64 -7.18
C ALA A 41 8.73 -12.39 -6.29
N LEU A 42 9.55 -12.41 -5.22
CA LEU A 42 9.72 -11.26 -4.33
C LEU A 42 10.40 -10.09 -5.05
N ALA A 43 11.46 -10.34 -5.82
CA ALA A 43 12.16 -9.29 -6.56
C ALA A 43 11.24 -8.56 -7.56
N SER A 44 10.40 -9.30 -8.29
CA SER A 44 9.42 -8.73 -9.21
C SER A 44 8.35 -7.88 -8.50
N SER A 45 7.84 -8.36 -7.36
CA SER A 45 6.87 -7.62 -6.55
C SER A 45 7.47 -6.35 -5.94
N LEU A 46 8.70 -6.42 -5.45
CA LEU A 46 9.41 -5.27 -4.90
C LEU A 46 9.70 -4.21 -5.95
N ASP A 47 10.13 -4.63 -7.15
CA ASP A 47 10.41 -3.72 -8.26
C ASP A 47 9.16 -2.90 -8.64
N SER A 48 8.03 -3.59 -8.87
CA SER A 48 6.76 -2.90 -9.19
C SER A 48 6.28 -1.96 -8.09
N LEU A 49 6.40 -2.33 -6.81
CA LEU A 49 5.99 -1.48 -5.68
C LEU A 49 6.90 -0.25 -5.52
N LEU A 50 8.22 -0.44 -5.65
CA LEU A 50 9.19 0.65 -5.55
C LEU A 50 9.05 1.62 -6.73
N ALA A 51 8.83 1.11 -7.94
CA ALA A 51 8.57 1.92 -9.12
C ALA A 51 7.26 2.73 -8.97
N ALA A 52 6.15 2.05 -8.65
CA ALA A 52 4.85 2.72 -8.46
C ALA A 52 4.90 3.79 -7.37
N THR A 53 5.55 3.50 -6.23
CA THR A 53 5.67 4.48 -5.13
C THR A 53 6.58 5.66 -5.54
N SER A 54 7.64 5.39 -6.29
CA SER A 54 8.50 6.44 -6.83
C SER A 54 7.75 7.36 -7.78
N ASP A 55 6.93 6.81 -8.66
CA ASP A 55 6.13 7.58 -9.62
C ASP A 55 5.10 8.46 -8.91
N LEU A 56 4.40 7.92 -7.91
CA LEU A 56 3.49 8.70 -7.06
C LEU A 56 4.22 9.87 -6.39
N LEU A 57 5.38 9.64 -5.78
CA LEU A 57 6.16 10.71 -5.14
C LEU A 57 6.67 11.75 -6.15
N LEU A 58 7.04 11.34 -7.37
CA LEU A 58 7.49 12.26 -8.40
C LEU A 58 6.37 13.16 -8.90
N GLU A 59 5.19 12.59 -9.17
CA GLU A 59 4.06 13.36 -9.69
C GLU A 59 3.44 14.24 -8.60
N ASP A 60 3.18 13.68 -7.42
CA ASP A 60 2.47 14.37 -6.35
C ASP A 60 3.35 15.38 -5.61
N VAL A 61 4.65 15.09 -5.44
CA VAL A 61 5.55 15.95 -4.64
C VAL A 61 6.56 16.66 -5.52
N TYR A 62 7.33 15.93 -6.34
CA TYR A 62 8.45 16.55 -7.05
C TYR A 62 7.98 17.51 -8.15
N LYS A 63 7.09 17.07 -9.04
CA LYS A 63 6.54 17.88 -10.12
C LYS A 63 5.66 18.99 -9.56
N ARG A 64 4.76 18.68 -8.61
CA ARG A 64 3.80 19.67 -8.11
C ARG A 64 4.41 20.72 -7.17
N HIS A 65 5.36 20.36 -6.31
CA HIS A 65 5.85 21.25 -5.25
C HIS A 65 7.32 21.67 -5.37
N ILE A 66 8.18 20.86 -5.98
CA ILE A 66 9.64 21.14 -6.02
C ILE A 66 10.04 21.81 -7.34
N LYS A 67 9.68 21.20 -8.47
CA LYS A 67 10.08 21.68 -9.79
C LYS A 67 8.98 21.40 -10.85
N PRO A 68 8.01 22.31 -11.00
CA PRO A 68 6.92 22.20 -11.97
C PRO A 68 7.39 22.01 -13.41
N ASN A 69 8.49 22.68 -13.79
CA ASN A 69 9.05 22.65 -15.14
C ASN A 69 10.25 21.67 -15.23
N ALA A 70 10.13 20.48 -14.64
CA ALA A 70 11.20 19.49 -14.68
C ALA A 70 11.29 18.85 -16.08
N THR A 71 12.47 18.94 -16.70
CA THR A 71 12.74 18.21 -17.95
C THR A 71 12.68 16.68 -17.73
N PRO A 72 12.38 15.88 -18.77
CA PRO A 72 12.29 14.42 -18.65
C PRO A 72 13.56 13.77 -18.09
N GLN A 73 14.73 14.34 -18.41
CA GLN A 73 16.02 13.87 -17.88
C GLN A 73 16.14 14.10 -16.37
N ASN A 74 15.63 15.21 -15.87
CA ASN A 74 15.63 15.52 -14.43
C ASN A 74 14.62 14.63 -13.69
N MET A 75 13.46 14.34 -14.30
CA MET A 75 12.49 13.41 -13.73
C MET A 75 13.06 12.00 -13.60
N ARG A 76 13.75 11.49 -14.63
CA ARG A 76 14.42 10.18 -14.57
C ARG A 76 15.47 10.11 -13.45
N LYS A 77 16.31 11.14 -13.33
CA LYS A 77 17.31 11.21 -12.25
C LYS A 77 16.66 11.26 -10.87
N ALA A 78 15.62 12.07 -10.71
CA ALA A 78 14.86 12.15 -9.47
C ALA A 78 14.21 10.80 -9.13
N ALA A 79 13.64 10.10 -10.11
CA ALA A 79 13.05 8.78 -9.93
C ALA A 79 14.07 7.79 -9.37
N THR A 80 15.23 7.67 -10.01
CA THR A 80 16.29 6.77 -9.55
C THR A 80 16.73 7.08 -8.11
N ILE A 81 16.84 8.36 -7.75
CA ILE A 81 17.21 8.78 -6.39
C ILE A 81 16.09 8.42 -5.39
N VAL A 82 14.83 8.67 -5.73
CA VAL A 82 13.68 8.37 -4.87
C VAL A 82 13.55 6.86 -4.67
N THR A 83 13.64 6.06 -5.73
CA THR A 83 13.63 4.58 -5.64
C THR A 83 14.77 4.07 -4.76
N LEU A 84 16.00 4.60 -4.92
CA LEU A 84 17.14 4.21 -4.10
C LEU A 84 16.89 4.54 -2.61
N LEU A 85 16.42 5.76 -2.32
CA LEU A 85 16.11 6.19 -0.96
C LEU A 85 15.01 5.32 -0.34
N LEU A 86 13.94 5.05 -1.09
CA LEU A 86 12.84 4.21 -0.62
C LEU A 86 13.32 2.78 -0.29
N GLY A 87 14.18 2.22 -1.14
CA GLY A 87 14.82 0.92 -0.89
C GLY A 87 15.68 0.90 0.37
N VAL A 88 16.54 1.91 0.56
CA VAL A 88 17.39 2.03 1.77
C VAL A 88 16.55 2.21 3.03
N VAL A 89 15.54 3.08 3.00
CA VAL A 89 14.63 3.30 4.14
C VAL A 89 13.87 2.03 4.49
N THR A 90 13.32 1.34 3.49
CA THR A 90 12.61 0.07 3.69
C THR A 90 13.54 -0.97 4.31
N TRP A 91 14.77 -1.10 3.80
CA TRP A 91 15.76 -2.01 4.35
C TRP A 91 16.09 -1.70 5.81
N MET A 92 16.31 -0.41 6.14
CA MET A 92 16.58 0.04 7.52
C MET A 92 15.43 -0.27 8.48
N ILE A 93 14.17 -0.12 8.04
CA ILE A 93 12.98 -0.45 8.84
C ILE A 93 12.86 -1.97 9.05
N CYS A 94 13.28 -2.78 8.08
CA CYS A 94 13.21 -4.24 8.17
C CYS A 94 14.32 -4.86 9.05
N LEU A 95 15.48 -4.22 9.20
CA LEU A 95 16.60 -4.72 10.02
C LEU A 95 16.23 -5.18 11.44
N PRO A 96 15.49 -4.40 12.25
CA PRO A 96 15.16 -4.77 13.63
C PRO A 96 14.16 -5.93 13.77
N ARG A 97 13.61 -6.47 12.66
CA ARG A 97 12.66 -7.61 12.64
C ARG A 97 11.58 -7.54 13.74
N ILE A 98 10.99 -6.36 13.88
CA ILE A 98 10.13 -5.97 15.02
C ILE A 98 8.75 -6.64 14.98
N SER A 99 8.35 -7.23 13.85
CA SER A 99 7.01 -7.76 13.64
C SER A 99 6.99 -8.85 12.57
N ASP A 100 6.04 -9.79 12.72
CA ASP A 100 5.76 -10.82 11.73
C ASP A 100 4.95 -10.26 10.55
N LEU A 101 5.02 -10.93 9.40
CA LEU A 101 4.38 -10.50 8.15
C LEU A 101 2.87 -10.34 8.31
N ALA A 102 2.21 -11.28 8.99
CA ALA A 102 0.77 -11.22 9.24
C ALA A 102 0.38 -9.96 10.03
N ARG A 103 1.19 -9.60 11.03
CA ARG A 103 0.94 -8.44 11.89
C ARG A 103 1.07 -7.12 11.12
N MET A 104 2.07 -7.03 10.24
CA MET A 104 2.26 -5.91 9.32
C MET A 104 1.13 -5.81 8.30
N LEU A 105 0.68 -6.94 7.75
CA LEU A 105 -0.43 -6.97 6.79
C LEU A 105 -1.73 -6.44 7.41
N HIS A 106 -2.05 -6.84 8.64
CA HIS A 106 -3.23 -6.33 9.34
C HIS A 106 -3.13 -4.84 9.69
N PHE A 107 -1.93 -4.37 10.03
CA PHE A 107 -1.67 -2.96 10.30
C PHE A 107 -1.88 -2.09 9.05
N THR A 108 -1.22 -2.42 7.94
CA THR A 108 -1.34 -1.68 6.67
C THR A 108 -2.73 -1.86 6.06
N GLY A 109 -3.36 -3.02 6.26
CA GLY A 109 -4.71 -3.31 5.79
C GLY A 109 -5.76 -2.34 6.31
N ALA A 110 -5.61 -1.81 7.53
CA ALA A 110 -6.51 -0.79 8.07
C ALA A 110 -6.47 0.52 7.27
N LEU A 111 -5.27 0.94 6.85
CA LEU A 111 -5.07 2.13 6.03
C LEU A 111 -5.69 1.95 4.65
N VAL A 112 -5.40 0.84 3.99
CA VAL A 112 -5.94 0.51 2.66
C VAL A 112 -7.46 0.39 2.69
N ALA A 113 -8.01 -0.31 3.69
CA ALA A 113 -9.45 -0.52 3.79
C ALA A 113 -10.24 0.80 3.96
N SER A 114 -9.63 1.82 4.57
CA SER A 114 -10.25 3.12 4.77
C SER A 114 -10.36 3.97 3.49
N THR A 115 -9.58 3.70 2.44
CA THR A 115 -9.59 4.50 1.20
C THR A 115 -10.52 3.94 0.12
N ILE A 116 -10.93 2.67 0.24
CA ILE A 116 -11.78 1.98 -0.76
C ILE A 116 -13.10 2.73 -0.98
N TRP A 117 -13.84 3.03 0.09
CA TRP A 117 -15.17 3.63 -0.02
C TRP A 117 -15.18 5.05 -0.58
N PRO A 118 -14.28 5.97 -0.17
CA PRO A 118 -14.13 7.27 -0.79
C PRO A 118 -13.83 7.20 -2.29
N ILE A 119 -12.98 6.26 -2.72
CA ILE A 119 -12.64 6.07 -4.14
C ILE A 119 -13.85 5.57 -4.92
N VAL A 120 -14.55 4.55 -4.40
CA VAL A 120 -15.77 4.02 -5.02
C VAL A 120 -16.85 5.10 -5.12
N ALA A 121 -17.09 5.87 -4.04
CA ALA A 121 -18.04 6.97 -4.07
C ALA A 121 -17.63 8.07 -5.06
N GLY A 122 -16.34 8.40 -5.17
CA GLY A 122 -15.84 9.36 -6.15
C GLY A 122 -16.06 8.92 -7.60
N LEU A 123 -15.94 7.61 -7.88
CA LEU A 123 -16.10 7.05 -9.23
C LEU A 123 -17.58 6.90 -9.64
N TYR A 124 -18.45 6.49 -8.73
CA TYR A 124 -19.86 6.17 -9.05
C TYR A 124 -20.85 7.30 -8.71
N TRP A 125 -20.55 8.17 -7.75
CA TRP A 125 -21.44 9.27 -7.34
C TRP A 125 -20.94 10.62 -7.83
N ARG A 126 -21.74 11.29 -8.68
CA ARG A 126 -21.48 12.66 -9.14
C ARG A 126 -21.53 13.73 -8.04
N ARG A 127 -22.10 13.40 -6.87
CA ARG A 127 -22.35 14.33 -5.76
C ARG A 127 -21.37 14.18 -4.59
N THR A 128 -20.28 13.44 -4.78
CA THR A 128 -19.32 13.13 -3.73
C THR A 128 -18.52 14.37 -3.30
N ASN A 129 -18.45 14.61 -1.99
CA ASN A 129 -17.78 15.78 -1.43
C ASN A 129 -16.28 15.50 -1.19
N ARG A 130 -15.40 16.35 -1.74
CA ARG A 130 -13.93 16.26 -1.57
C ARG A 130 -13.48 16.29 -0.10
N TYR A 131 -14.10 17.13 0.72
CA TYR A 131 -13.74 17.23 2.15
C TYR A 131 -14.24 16.02 2.94
N GLY A 132 -15.41 15.48 2.55
CA GLY A 132 -15.96 14.26 3.13
C GLY A 132 -15.13 13.02 2.80
N ALA A 133 -14.66 12.92 1.55
CA ALA A 133 -13.74 11.85 1.14
C ALA A 133 -12.42 11.91 1.91
N ALA A 134 -11.81 13.10 2.06
CA ALA A 134 -10.59 13.27 2.84
C ALA A 134 -10.81 12.92 4.33
N ALA A 135 -11.90 13.39 4.92
CA ALA A 135 -12.25 13.08 6.31
C ALA A 135 -12.49 11.58 6.51
N ALA A 136 -13.16 10.91 5.57
CA ALA A 136 -13.41 9.47 5.62
C ALA A 136 -12.10 8.65 5.57
N MET A 137 -11.14 9.05 4.73
CA MET A 137 -9.83 8.39 4.68
C MET A 137 -9.06 8.55 6.00
N VAL A 138 -8.98 9.78 6.52
CA VAL A 138 -8.22 10.07 7.75
C VAL A 138 -8.87 9.44 8.98
N LEU A 139 -10.18 9.66 9.17
CA LEU A 139 -10.91 9.15 10.33
C LEU A 139 -11.06 7.62 10.27
N GLY A 140 -11.27 7.05 9.08
CA GLY A 140 -11.30 5.60 8.88
C GLY A 140 -9.96 4.95 9.20
N SER A 141 -8.85 5.53 8.75
CA SER A 141 -7.50 5.07 9.10
C SER A 141 -7.23 5.17 10.60
N ALA A 142 -7.52 6.32 11.22
CA ALA A 142 -7.28 6.54 12.64
C ALA A 142 -8.10 5.58 13.52
N LEU A 143 -9.39 5.42 13.24
CA LEU A 143 -10.27 4.54 14.01
C LEU A 143 -9.97 3.05 13.74
N GLY A 144 -9.55 2.69 12.52
CA GLY A 144 -9.05 1.34 12.22
C GLY A 144 -7.78 1.00 13.01
N LEU A 145 -6.84 1.95 13.11
CA LEU A 145 -5.63 1.82 13.93
C LEU A 145 -5.95 1.75 15.43
N VAL A 146 -6.87 2.57 15.94
CA VAL A 146 -7.29 2.48 17.35
C VAL A 146 -7.89 1.09 17.63
N SER A 147 -8.74 0.59 16.73
CA SER A 147 -9.37 -0.74 16.86
C SER A 147 -8.35 -1.88 16.81
N TYR A 148 -7.27 -1.72 16.05
CA TYR A 148 -6.15 -2.66 16.03
C TYR A 148 -5.51 -2.84 17.43
N PHE A 149 -5.32 -1.74 18.17
CA PHE A 149 -4.69 -1.77 19.49
C PHE A 149 -5.66 -2.12 20.64
N THR A 150 -6.95 -1.81 20.51
CA THR A 150 -7.94 -2.00 21.59
C THR A 150 -8.70 -3.31 21.51
N VAL A 151 -9.08 -3.75 20.31
CA VAL A 151 -9.94 -4.94 20.13
C VAL A 151 -9.09 -6.13 19.67
N GLY A 152 -8.25 -5.92 18.67
CA GLY A 152 -7.35 -6.95 18.14
C GLY A 152 -7.00 -6.77 16.68
N PHE A 153 -5.93 -7.44 16.26
CA PHE A 153 -5.31 -7.28 14.95
C PHE A 153 -6.26 -7.57 13.77
N TYR A 154 -7.24 -8.47 13.93
CA TYR A 154 -8.13 -8.91 12.86
C TYR A 154 -9.27 -7.93 12.56
N VAL A 155 -9.59 -7.00 13.48
CA VAL A 155 -10.73 -6.08 13.35
C VAL A 155 -10.35 -4.79 12.61
N ALA A 156 -9.06 -4.49 12.51
CA ALA A 156 -8.55 -3.20 12.06
C ALA A 156 -9.03 -2.81 10.64
N ALA A 157 -8.95 -3.74 9.68
CA ALA A 157 -9.42 -3.50 8.32
C ALA A 157 -10.95 -3.35 8.24
N LEU A 158 -11.69 -4.21 8.95
CA LEU A 158 -13.16 -4.19 8.94
C LEU A 158 -13.70 -2.91 9.58
N SER A 159 -13.17 -2.52 10.73
CA SER A 159 -13.55 -1.28 11.42
C SER A 159 -13.17 -0.03 10.62
N GLY A 160 -11.97 0.02 10.05
CA GLY A 160 -11.54 1.13 9.19
C GLY A 160 -12.42 1.29 7.95
N ALA A 161 -12.77 0.18 7.28
CA ALA A 161 -13.70 0.20 6.15
C ALA A 161 -15.11 0.64 6.56
N ALA A 162 -15.65 0.11 7.67
CA ALA A 162 -16.99 0.44 8.14
C ALA A 162 -17.12 1.92 8.50
N VAL A 163 -16.14 2.46 9.22
CA VAL A 163 -16.09 3.88 9.58
C VAL A 163 -16.00 4.75 8.32
N SER A 164 -15.10 4.40 7.40
CA SER A 164 -14.94 5.15 6.15
C SER A 164 -16.21 5.13 5.30
N PHE A 165 -16.90 3.98 5.21
CA PHE A 165 -18.18 3.86 4.54
C PHE A 165 -19.23 4.79 5.15
N LEU A 166 -19.40 4.75 6.47
CA LEU A 166 -20.38 5.58 7.18
C LEU A 166 -20.11 7.07 6.95
N ILE A 167 -18.85 7.50 7.10
CA ILE A 167 -18.49 8.90 6.90
C ILE A 167 -18.72 9.31 5.44
N THR A 168 -18.32 8.48 4.48
CA THR A 168 -18.52 8.77 3.04
C THR A 168 -20.00 8.91 2.71
N VAL A 169 -20.85 8.00 3.20
CA VAL A 169 -22.30 8.03 2.95
C VAL A 169 -22.95 9.22 3.64
N ILE A 170 -22.65 9.46 4.92
CA ILE A 170 -23.21 10.59 5.68
C ILE A 170 -22.83 11.91 5.00
N THR A 171 -21.56 12.08 4.63
CA THR A 171 -21.11 13.35 4.04
C THR A 171 -21.69 13.56 2.64
N THR A 172 -21.89 12.49 1.87
CA THR A 172 -22.52 12.55 0.54
C THR A 172 -24.01 12.87 0.61
N LEU A 173 -24.71 12.42 1.67
CA LEU A 173 -26.13 12.72 1.87
C LEU A 173 -26.37 14.13 2.45
N VAL A 174 -25.54 14.57 3.39
CA VAL A 174 -25.73 15.85 4.11
C VAL A 174 -25.23 17.04 3.29
N TRP A 175 -24.09 16.90 2.62
CA TRP A 175 -23.50 17.96 1.79
C TRP A 175 -23.08 17.43 0.41
N PRO A 176 -24.06 17.17 -0.47
CA PRO A 176 -23.77 16.83 -1.85
C PRO A 176 -23.06 18.01 -2.54
N GLN A 177 -21.87 17.76 -3.07
CA GLN A 177 -21.17 18.71 -3.92
C GLN A 177 -21.15 18.17 -5.34
N GLU A 178 -21.74 18.91 -6.28
CA GLU A 178 -21.69 18.54 -7.68
C GLU A 178 -20.29 18.79 -8.20
N PHE A 179 -19.61 17.70 -8.56
CA PHE A 179 -18.29 17.76 -9.13
C PHE A 179 -18.38 18.24 -10.59
N SER A 180 -17.89 19.46 -10.86
CA SER A 180 -17.80 20.02 -12.21
C SER A 180 -16.60 19.42 -12.94
N TRP A 181 -16.89 18.60 -13.95
CA TRP A 181 -15.91 17.94 -14.82
C TRP A 181 -15.08 18.93 -15.64
N ASP A 182 -15.58 20.16 -15.84
CA ASP A 182 -14.88 21.22 -16.57
C ASP A 182 -13.58 21.66 -15.87
N SER A 183 -13.44 21.37 -14.57
CA SER A 183 -12.22 21.66 -13.80
C SER A 183 -11.09 20.63 -13.96
N LEU A 184 -11.37 19.48 -14.60
CA LEU A 184 -10.38 18.44 -14.90
C LEU A 184 -9.73 18.59 -16.27
N HIS A 185 -10.06 19.63 -17.04
CA HIS A 185 -9.26 20.01 -18.19
C HIS A 185 -7.89 20.47 -17.68
N GLU A 186 -6.98 19.50 -17.55
CA GLU A 186 -5.56 19.75 -17.56
C GLU A 186 -5.31 20.62 -18.78
N LYS A 187 -4.76 21.81 -18.56
CA LYS A 187 -4.21 22.58 -19.67
C LYS A 187 -3.19 21.63 -20.29
N GLU A 188 -3.53 21.02 -21.41
CA GLU A 188 -2.52 20.64 -22.38
C GLU A 188 -1.80 21.96 -22.65
N ASP A 189 -0.66 22.15 -22.00
CA ASP A 189 0.33 23.12 -22.42
C ASP A 189 0.82 22.62 -23.79
N VAL A 190 -0.03 22.83 -24.79
CA VAL A 190 0.33 22.99 -26.19
C VAL A 190 1.12 24.29 -26.23
N GLU A 191 2.40 24.21 -25.88
CA GLU A 191 3.39 25.08 -26.47
C GLU A 191 4.46 24.18 -27.10
N GLU A 192 4.23 23.94 -28.40
CA GLU A 192 5.29 23.93 -29.39
C GLU A 192 6.39 24.92 -29.00
N GLN A 193 7.59 24.41 -28.70
CA GLN A 193 8.90 24.91 -29.17
C GLN A 193 10.05 24.04 -28.68
#